data_AF-A0A3P6D4Q6-F1
#
_entry.id   AF-A0A3P6D4Q6-F1
#
_cell.length_a   1.000
_cell.length_b   1.000
_cell.length_c   1.000
_cell.angle_alpha   90.00
_cell.angle_beta   90.00
_cell.angle_gamma   90.00
#
_symmetry.space_group_name_H-M   'P 1'
#
loop_
_entity.id
_entity.type
_entity.pdbx_description
1 polymer ?
#
loop_
_entity_poly.entity_id
_entity_poly.type
_entity_poly.pdbx_seq_one_letter_code
_entity_poly.pdbx_strand_id
1 'polypeptide(L)'
;MDFPYSYDLWSRLATKCQLQHLRNWSDLLNQMIALPPPKQNKLLSLLAWKATMYWLWRERNQRLHANTFRSVDSLIKTIDLQIRNQIQSFR
;
A
#
# COMPACT_ATOMS: atom_id res chain seq x y z
N MET A 1 -8.10 -8.34 -1.92
CA MET A 1 -7.95 -7.91 -0.51
C MET A 1 -9.16 -8.41 0.27
N ASP A 2 -9.17 -9.71 0.55
CA ASP A 2 -10.31 -10.41 1.15
C ASP A 2 -10.43 -10.22 2.66
N PHE A 3 -9.35 -9.75 3.32
CA PHE A 3 -9.32 -9.58 4.77
C PHE A 3 -9.62 -8.13 5.19
N PRO A 4 -10.49 -7.87 6.20
CA PRO A 4 -10.90 -6.52 6.59
C PRO A 4 -9.74 -5.57 6.92
N TYR A 5 -8.71 -6.07 7.62
CA TYR A 5 -7.53 -5.28 7.95
C TYR A 5 -6.75 -4.84 6.70
N SER A 6 -6.57 -5.75 5.74
CA SER A 6 -5.86 -5.47 4.49
C SER A 6 -6.66 -4.55 3.58
N TYR A 7 -7.98 -4.68 3.59
CA TYR A 7 -8.89 -3.79 2.88
C TYR A 7 -8.88 -2.37 3.48
N ASP A 8 -8.96 -2.21 4.80
CA ASP A 8 -8.91 -0.89 5.45
C ASP A 8 -7.58 -0.18 5.18
N LEU A 9 -6.46 -0.91 5.27
CA LEU A 9 -5.13 -0.39 4.94
C LEU A 9 -5.04 0.09 3.48
N TRP A 10 -5.42 -0.77 2.53
CA TRP A 10 -5.36 -0.40 1.11
C TRP A 10 -6.34 0.71 0.77
N SER A 11 -7.56 0.68 1.32
CA SER A 11 -8.58 1.69 1.07
C SER A 11 -8.05 3.10 1.37
N ARG A 12 -7.49 3.29 2.57
CA ARG A 12 -6.94 4.58 2.99
C ARG A 12 -5.76 5.04 2.13
N LEU A 13 -4.89 4.12 1.70
CA LEU A 13 -3.73 4.44 0.85
C LEU A 13 -4.13 4.74 -0.60
N ALA A 14 -5.07 3.98 -1.16
CA ALA A 14 -5.62 4.20 -2.49
C ALA A 14 -6.38 5.54 -2.57
N THR A 15 -7.10 5.95 -1.52
CA THR A 15 -7.71 7.30 -1.45
C THR A 15 -6.64 8.39 -1.61
N LYS A 16 -5.51 8.26 -0.91
CA LYS A 16 -4.40 9.21 -1.02
C LYS A 16 -3.76 9.24 -2.41
N CYS A 17 -3.81 8.12 -3.13
CA CYS A 17 -3.29 8.01 -4.49
C CYS A 17 -4.33 8.28 -5.58
N GLN A 18 -5.55 8.73 -5.21
CA GLN A 18 -6.69 8.94 -6.12
C GLN A 18 -7.05 7.69 -6.94
N LEU A 19 -6.92 6.51 -6.34
CA LEU A 19 -7.25 5.22 -6.94
C LEU A 19 -8.60 4.70 -6.43
N GLN A 20 -9.30 3.94 -7.27
CA GLN A 20 -10.45 3.17 -6.82
C GLN A 20 -10.06 2.05 -5.85
N HIS A 21 -10.86 1.85 -4.81
CA HIS A 21 -10.63 0.88 -3.74
C HIS A 21 -11.19 -0.49 -4.12
N LEU A 22 -10.48 -1.20 -4.99
CA LEU A 22 -10.91 -2.51 -5.46
C LEU A 22 -10.70 -3.58 -4.39
N ARG A 23 -11.73 -4.37 -4.13
CA ARG A 23 -11.70 -5.48 -3.15
C ARG A 23 -11.07 -6.73 -3.72
N ASN A 24 -11.24 -6.99 -5.02
CA ASN A 24 -10.67 -8.15 -5.69
C ASN A 24 -9.19 -7.93 -6.01
N TRP A 25 -8.38 -8.96 -5.78
CA TRP A 25 -6.94 -8.89 -6.07
C TRP A 25 -6.64 -8.73 -7.56
N SER A 26 -7.36 -9.48 -8.40
CA SER A 26 -7.21 -9.44 -9.86
C SER A 26 -7.51 -8.06 -10.44
N ASP A 27 -8.60 -7.43 -9.99
CA ASP A 27 -9.00 -6.11 -10.46
C ASP A 27 -8.01 -5.03 -10.00
N LEU A 28 -7.50 -5.15 -8.77
CA LEU A 28 -6.46 -4.26 -8.23
C LEU A 28 -5.16 -4.37 -9.05
N LEU A 29 -4.74 -5.59 -9.40
CA LEU A 29 -3.59 -5.81 -10.29
C LEU A 29 -3.82 -5.20 -11.67
N ASN A 30 -4.99 -5.44 -12.27
CA ASN A 30 -5.35 -4.88 -13.57
C ASN A 30 -5.33 -3.35 -13.54
N GLN A 31 -5.84 -2.73 -12.48
CA GLN A 31 -5.80 -1.28 -12.28
C GLN A 31 -4.35 -0.76 -12.21
N MET A 32 -3.45 -1.46 -11.52
CA MET A 32 -2.04 -1.06 -11.41
C MET A 32 -1.30 -1.19 -12.75
N ILE A 33 -1.58 -2.24 -13.52
CA ILE A 33 -1.02 -2.48 -14.85
C ILE A 33 -1.54 -1.42 -15.84
N ALA A 34 -2.83 -1.10 -15.78
CA ALA A 34 -3.49 -0.13 -16.64
C ALA A 34 -3.19 1.35 -16.31
N LEU A 35 -2.33 1.64 -15.32
CA LEU A 35 -1.99 3.01 -14.97
C LEU A 35 -1.36 3.75 -16.17
N PRO A 36 -1.85 4.95 -16.53
CA PRO A 36 -1.35 5.68 -17.70
C PRO A 36 0.11 6.14 -17.51
N PRO A 37 1.00 5.97 -18.52
CA PRO A 37 2.37 6.49 -18.49
C PRO A 37 2.41 8.04 -18.65
N PRO A 38 3.50 8.73 -18.24
CA PRO A 38 3.85 9.17 -16.89
C PRO A 38 3.33 10.58 -16.50
N LYS A 39 3.12 10.83 -15.19
CA LYS A 39 2.89 12.17 -14.59
C LYS A 39 3.24 12.28 -13.08
N GLN A 40 4.21 11.53 -12.54
CA GLN A 40 4.50 11.40 -11.08
C GLN A 40 3.44 10.62 -10.27
N ASN A 41 2.14 10.79 -10.54
CA ASN A 41 1.07 10.05 -9.85
C ASN A 41 1.17 8.53 -10.04
N LYS A 42 1.51 8.06 -11.25
CA LYS A 42 1.74 6.62 -11.50
C LYS A 42 2.87 6.04 -10.64
N LEU A 43 3.98 6.78 -10.51
CA LEU A 43 5.11 6.34 -9.69
C LEU A 43 4.70 6.27 -8.22
N LEU A 44 4.01 7.31 -7.72
CA LEU A 44 3.50 7.33 -6.35
C LEU A 44 2.57 6.16 -6.06
N SER A 45 1.60 5.90 -6.95
CA SER A 45 0.65 4.79 -6.85
C SER A 45 1.35 3.43 -6.80
N LEU A 46 2.34 3.21 -7.68
CA LEU A 46 3.10 1.96 -7.69
C LEU A 46 3.98 1.79 -6.45
N LEU A 47 4.60 2.86 -5.95
CA LEU A 47 5.35 2.84 -4.69
C LEU A 47 4.45 2.53 -3.50
N ALA A 48 3.29 3.18 -3.43
CA ALA A 48 2.30 2.93 -2.38
C ALA A 48 1.79 1.49 -2.42
N TRP A 49 1.50 0.96 -3.61
CA TRP A 49 1.10 -0.42 -3.79
C TRP A 49 2.17 -1.41 -3.33
N LYS A 50 3.42 -1.25 -3.79
CA LYS A 50 4.56 -2.08 -3.35
C LYS A 50 4.77 -2.03 -1.84
N ALA A 51 4.73 -0.85 -1.25
CA ALA A 51 4.87 -0.67 0.20
C ALA A 51 3.74 -1.36 0.97
N THR A 52 2.49 -1.23 0.50
CA THR A 52 1.32 -1.87 1.13
C THR A 52 1.48 -3.39 1.14
N MET A 53 1.87 -3.99 0.02
CA MET A 53 2.10 -5.45 -0.06
C MET A 53 3.20 -5.91 0.90
N TYR A 54 4.34 -5.20 0.90
CA TYR A 54 5.46 -5.52 1.78
C TYR A 54 5.06 -5.46 3.25
N TRP A 55 4.40 -4.39 3.67
CA TRP A 55 3.99 -4.23 5.05
C TRP A 55 2.91 -5.22 5.47
N LEU A 56 1.97 -5.57 4.61
CA LEU A 56 1.00 -6.63 4.89
C LEU A 56 1.65 -7.99 5.08
N TRP A 57 2.61 -8.34 4.22
CA TRP A 57 3.37 -9.57 4.36
C TRP A 57 4.18 -9.57 5.68
N ARG A 58 4.86 -8.46 5.97
CA ARG A 58 5.62 -8.29 7.22
C ARG A 58 4.73 -8.37 8.45
N GLU A 59 3.55 -7.76 8.40
CA GLU A 59 2.55 -7.77 9.48
C GLU A 59 2.08 -9.19 9.77
N ARG A 60 1.71 -9.97 8.74
CA ARG A 60 1.34 -11.38 8.89
C ARG A 60 2.46 -12.23 9.48
N ASN A 61 3.70 -12.03 9.03
CA ASN A 61 4.85 -12.75 9.57
C ASN A 61 5.15 -12.38 11.02
N GLN A 62 5.00 -11.09 11.38
CA GLN A 62 5.19 -10.64 12.76
C GLN A 62 4.12 -11.19 13.70
N ARG A 63 2.86 -11.32 13.24
CA ARG A 63 1.84 -12.05 14.00
C ARG A 63 2.21 -13.51 14.20
N LEU A 64 2.67 -14.19 13.14
CA LEU A 64 3.00 -15.61 13.18
C LEU A 64 4.19 -15.92 14.10
N HIS A 65 5.26 -15.13 14.03
CA HIS A 65 6.53 -15.45 14.69
C HIS A 65 6.80 -14.67 15.97
N ALA A 66 6.20 -13.50 16.16
CA ALA A 66 6.46 -12.62 17.30
C ALA A 66 5.20 -12.29 18.11
N ASN A 67 4.02 -12.74 17.66
CA ASN A 67 2.71 -12.41 18.24
C ASN A 67 2.51 -10.90 18.47
N THR A 68 3.11 -10.07 17.61
CA THR A 68 3.02 -8.62 17.68
C THR A 68 2.00 -8.11 16.68
N PHE A 69 1.22 -7.13 17.12
CA PHE A 69 0.13 -6.55 16.34
C PHE A 69 0.36 -5.06 16.15
N ARG A 70 0.21 -4.58 14.92
CA ARG A 70 0.23 -3.14 14.61
C ARG A 70 -1.15 -2.72 14.13
N SER A 71 -1.60 -1.55 14.57
CA SER A 71 -2.81 -0.94 14.04
C SER A 71 -2.61 -0.51 12.59
N VAL A 72 -3.72 -0.47 11.84
CA VAL A 72 -3.73 0.05 10.46
C VAL A 72 -3.17 1.46 10.41
N ASP A 73 -3.52 2.33 11.37
CA ASP A 73 -3.04 3.71 11.44
C ASP A 73 -1.52 3.81 11.62
N SER A 74 -0.92 2.90 12.41
CA SER A 74 0.55 2.85 12.57
C SER A 74 1.24 2.44 11.26
N LEU A 75 0.69 1.47 10.55
CA LEU A 75 1.22 1.05 9.25
C LEU A 75 1.10 2.15 8.19
N ILE A 76 -0.03 2.86 8.15
CA ILE A 76 -0.21 3.98 7.21
C ILE A 76 0.84 5.06 7.44
N LYS A 77 1.09 5.45 8.69
CA LYS A 77 2.14 6.43 9.02
C LYS A 77 3.52 5.93 8.57
N THR A 78 3.80 4.65 8.77
CA THR A 78 5.08 4.05 8.39
C THR A 78 5.26 4.03 6.86
N ILE A 79 4.22 3.64 6.13
CA ILE A 79 4.22 3.61 4.66
C ILE A 79 4.35 5.02 4.09
N ASP A 80 3.60 5.98 4.63
CA ASP A 80 3.65 7.38 4.20
C ASP A 80 5.05 7.98 4.37
N LEU A 81 5.70 7.72 5.52
CA LEU A 81 7.09 8.14 5.78
C LEU A 81 8.07 7.46 4.83
N GLN A 82 7.91 6.16 4.59
CA GLN A 82 8.77 5.40 3.68
C GLN A 82 8.70 5.93 2.24
N ILE A 83 7.49 6.23 1.76
CA ILE A 83 7.29 6.79 0.41
C ILE A 83 7.92 8.17 0.31
N ARG A 84 7.73 9.04 1.31
CA ARG A 84 8.36 10.37 1.33
C ARG A 84 9.88 10.28 1.31
N ASN A 85 10.46 9.42 2.15
CA ASN A 85 11.91 9.21 2.20
C ASN A 85 12.45 8.68 0.88
N GLN A 86 11.74 7.76 0.23
CA GLN A 86 12.13 7.26 -1.09
C GLN A 86 12.10 8.37 -2.14
N ILE A 87 11.04 9.17 -2.19
CA ILE A 87 10.94 10.31 -3.12
C ILE A 87 12.05 11.32 -2.87
N GLN A 88 12.37 11.61 -1.62
CA GLN A 88 13.49 12.50 -1.25
C GLN A 88 14.85 11.92 -1.66
N SER A 89 15.02 10.60 -1.61
CA SER A 89 16.28 9.94 -2.01
C SER A 89 16.51 9.95 -3.53
N PHE A 90 15.48 10.14 -4.35
CA PHE A 90 15.61 10.29 -5.80
C PHE A 90 15.99 11.71 -6.23
N ARG A 91 16.05 12.66 -5.28
CA ARG A 91 16.40 14.07 -5.48
C ARG A 91 17.86 14.32 -5.15
#